data_AF-A0A832TEN0-F1
#
_entry.id   AF-A0A832TEN0-F1
#
_cell.length_a   1.000
_cell.length_b   1.000
_cell.length_c   1.000
_cell.angle_alpha   90.00
_cell.angle_beta   90.00
_cell.angle_gamma   90.00
#
_symmetry.space_group_name_H-M   'P 1'
#
loop_
_entity.id
_entity.type
_entity.pdbx_description
1 polymer ?
#
loop_
_entity_poly.entity_id
_entity_poly.type
_entity_poly.pdbx_seq_one_letter_code
_entity_poly.pdbx_strand_id
1 'polypeptide(L)'
;MMMAMSRNIPQANASLKSREWKRSKFMGVEVKGKTLGIIGLGRIGSEVAKRAAGLEMNLMGYDPFISEKRAVELGVKLATVNEIAKEADYITVHTPLIKETRNILDDEQFGLMKKG
;
A
#
# COMPACT_ATOMS: atom_id res chain seq x y z
N MET A 1 -2.91 -9.29 2.30
CA MET A 1 -4.16 -8.49 2.32
C MET A 1 -4.34 -7.70 1.04
N MET A 2 -3.39 -6.85 0.63
CA MET A 2 -3.44 -6.05 -0.61
C MET A 2 -4.00 -6.83 -1.83
N MET A 3 -3.39 -7.95 -2.21
CA MET A 3 -3.83 -8.76 -3.36
C MET A 3 -5.26 -9.30 -3.23
N ALA A 4 -5.68 -9.65 -2.02
CA ALA A 4 -7.03 -10.16 -1.80
C ALA A 4 -8.09 -9.06 -2.02
N MET A 5 -7.78 -7.82 -1.64
CA MET A 5 -8.62 -6.65 -1.89
C MET A 5 -8.60 -6.27 -3.36
N SER A 6 -7.41 -6.18 -3.99
CA SER A 6 -7.28 -5.84 -5.41
C SER A 6 -8.03 -6.81 -6.34
N ARG A 7 -8.24 -8.06 -5.91
CA ARG A 7 -8.82 -9.14 -6.74
C ARG A 7 -10.15 -9.68 -6.22
N ASN A 8 -10.78 -9.01 -5.23
CA ASN A 8 -12.07 -9.41 -4.66
C ASN A 8 -12.13 -10.88 -4.21
N ILE A 9 -11.02 -11.43 -3.70
CA ILE A 9 -10.87 -12.86 -3.44
C ILE A 9 -11.94 -13.37 -2.44
N PRO A 10 -12.16 -12.73 -1.27
CA PRO A 10 -13.16 -13.19 -0.32
C PRO A 10 -14.58 -13.20 -0.91
N GLN A 11 -14.94 -12.16 -1.66
CA GLN A 11 -16.27 -11.98 -2.24
C GLN A 11 -16.53 -13.00 -3.37
N ALA A 12 -15.55 -13.22 -4.25
CA ALA A 12 -15.65 -14.21 -5.31
C ALA A 12 -15.72 -15.64 -4.74
N ASN A 13 -14.93 -15.94 -3.70
CA ASN A 13 -14.99 -17.23 -3.00
C ASN A 13 -16.36 -17.45 -2.34
N ALA A 14 -16.93 -16.42 -1.71
CA ALA A 14 -18.25 -16.51 -1.11
C ALA A 14 -19.35 -16.79 -2.15
N SER A 15 -19.30 -16.16 -3.34
CA SER A 15 -20.30 -16.41 -4.39
C SER A 15 -20.25 -17.84 -4.93
N LEU A 16 -19.05 -18.41 -5.08
CA LEU A 16 -18.93 -19.79 -5.53
C LEU A 16 -19.46 -20.77 -4.48
N LYS A 17 -19.22 -20.49 -3.18
CA LYS A 17 -19.81 -21.27 -2.08
C LYS A 17 -21.32 -21.19 -2.03
N SER A 18 -21.93 -20.06 -2.44
CA SER A 18 -23.38 -19.93 -2.62
C SER A 18 -23.90 -20.51 -3.94
N ARG A 19 -23.04 -21.20 -4.72
CA ARG A 19 -23.34 -21.80 -6.03
C ARG A 19 -23.70 -20.77 -7.11
N GLU A 20 -23.20 -19.55 -6.98
CA GLU A 20 -23.40 -18.47 -7.95
C GLU A 20 -22.13 -18.19 -8.75
N TRP A 21 -22.23 -18.19 -10.08
CA TRP A 21 -21.15 -17.83 -10.99
C TRP A 21 -21.23 -16.35 -11.40
N LYS A 22 -20.68 -15.45 -10.58
CA LYS A 22 -20.74 -13.99 -10.77
C LYS A 22 -19.44 -13.38 -11.33
N ARG A 23 -18.76 -14.08 -12.26
CA ARG A 23 -17.44 -13.67 -12.81
C ARG A 23 -17.37 -12.21 -13.26
N SER A 24 -18.39 -11.72 -13.98
CA SER A 24 -18.42 -10.35 -14.51
C SER A 24 -18.45 -9.27 -13.43
N LYS A 25 -18.82 -9.60 -12.18
CA LYS A 25 -18.86 -8.65 -11.06
C LYS A 25 -17.51 -8.45 -10.35
N PHE A 26 -16.52 -9.30 -10.61
CA PHE A 26 -15.27 -9.34 -9.85
C PHE A 26 -14.04 -8.96 -10.71
N MET A 27 -14.15 -7.86 -11.44
CA MET A 27 -12.99 -7.27 -12.10
C MET A 27 -12.07 -6.65 -11.03
N GLY A 28 -10.81 -7.07 -11.02
CA GLY A 28 -9.81 -6.56 -10.09
C GLY A 28 -9.00 -5.40 -10.67
N VAL A 29 -8.09 -4.90 -9.87
CA VAL A 29 -7.11 -3.87 -10.26
C VAL A 29 -5.73 -4.53 -10.39
N GLU A 30 -5.05 -4.24 -11.50
CA GLU A 30 -3.65 -4.64 -11.69
C GLU A 30 -2.72 -3.77 -10.84
N VAL A 31 -1.74 -4.39 -10.17
CA VAL A 31 -0.78 -3.67 -9.30
C VAL A 31 0.47 -3.23 -10.04
N LYS A 32 0.81 -3.86 -11.17
CA LYS A 32 1.98 -3.48 -11.98
C LYS A 32 1.86 -2.03 -12.43
N GLY A 33 2.95 -1.28 -12.28
CA GLY A 33 3.02 0.15 -12.60
C GLY A 33 2.24 1.06 -11.65
N LYS A 34 1.55 0.52 -10.64
CA LYS A 34 0.89 1.31 -9.59
C LYS A 34 1.89 1.73 -8.53
N THR A 35 1.56 2.79 -7.81
CA THR A 35 2.39 3.35 -6.75
C THR A 35 1.97 2.80 -5.39
N LEU A 36 2.91 2.17 -4.67
CA LEU A 36 2.75 1.75 -3.28
C LEU A 36 3.44 2.74 -2.34
N GLY A 37 2.66 3.33 -1.45
CA GLY A 37 3.08 4.11 -0.30
C GLY A 37 3.35 3.24 0.92
N ILE A 38 4.56 3.30 1.47
CA ILE A 38 4.98 2.51 2.62
C ILE A 38 5.28 3.46 3.79
N ILE A 39 4.41 3.48 4.79
CA ILE A 39 4.59 4.27 6.01
C ILE A 39 5.29 3.39 7.04
N GLY A 40 6.57 3.65 7.29
CA GLY A 40 7.48 2.85 8.11
C GLY A 40 8.33 1.91 7.26
N LEU A 41 9.65 2.15 7.24
CA LEU A 41 10.65 1.41 6.45
C LEU A 41 11.58 0.58 7.34
N GLY A 42 11.11 0.19 8.53
CA GLY A 42 11.76 -0.82 9.37
C GLY A 42 11.79 -2.21 8.72
N ARG A 43 12.05 -3.25 9.52
CA ARG A 43 12.24 -4.63 9.01
C ARG A 43 11.08 -5.11 8.11
N ILE A 44 9.83 -4.91 8.53
CA ILE A 44 8.66 -5.37 7.78
C ILE A 44 8.44 -4.50 6.53
N GLY A 45 8.45 -3.17 6.66
CA GLY A 45 8.25 -2.26 5.53
C GLY A 45 9.28 -2.45 4.41
N SER A 46 10.55 -2.64 4.78
CA SER A 46 11.63 -2.96 3.82
C SER A 46 11.38 -4.27 3.06
N GLU A 47 10.89 -5.30 3.75
CA GLU A 47 10.56 -6.60 3.12
C GLU A 47 9.33 -6.52 2.21
N VAL A 48 8.36 -5.67 2.56
CA VAL A 48 7.22 -5.36 1.69
C VAL A 48 7.67 -4.60 0.45
N ALA A 49 8.55 -3.59 0.59
CA ALA A 49 9.14 -2.86 -0.53
C ALA A 49 9.81 -3.81 -1.52
N LYS A 50 10.65 -4.74 -1.03
CA LYS A 50 11.33 -5.73 -1.88
C LYS A 50 10.36 -6.59 -2.70
N ARG A 51 9.24 -7.04 -2.11
CA ARG A 51 8.22 -7.84 -2.81
C ARG A 51 7.42 -6.99 -3.80
N ALA A 52 7.09 -5.76 -3.44
CA ALA A 52 6.38 -4.83 -4.31
C ALA A 52 7.22 -4.41 -5.53
N ALA A 53 8.54 -4.24 -5.36
CA ALA A 53 9.46 -4.04 -6.47
C ALA A 53 9.44 -5.22 -7.45
N GLY A 54 9.42 -6.46 -6.95
CA GLY A 54 9.28 -7.66 -7.78
C GLY A 54 7.93 -7.78 -8.50
N LEU A 55 6.92 -7.01 -8.08
CA LEU A 55 5.63 -6.87 -8.75
C LEU A 55 5.59 -5.66 -9.70
N GLU A 56 6.75 -5.03 -9.95
CA GLU A 56 6.91 -3.87 -10.82
C GLU A 56 6.04 -2.67 -10.37
N MET A 57 5.89 -2.48 -9.05
CA MET A 57 5.25 -1.29 -8.47
C MET A 57 6.26 -0.14 -8.32
N ASN A 58 5.77 1.09 -8.45
CA ASN A 58 6.54 2.28 -8.06
C ASN A 58 6.48 2.42 -6.54
N LEU A 59 7.61 2.70 -5.88
CA LEU A 59 7.66 2.72 -4.41
C LEU A 59 7.97 4.12 -3.88
N MET A 60 7.15 4.54 -2.92
CA MET A 60 7.39 5.72 -2.10
C MET A 60 7.22 5.38 -0.63
N GLY A 61 7.94 6.06 0.25
CA GLY A 61 7.89 5.71 1.66
C GLY A 61 8.28 6.83 2.60
N TYR A 62 7.76 6.73 3.82
CA TYR A 62 7.99 7.66 4.91
C TYR A 62 8.57 6.90 6.09
N ASP A 63 9.75 7.31 6.56
CA ASP A 63 10.31 6.87 7.83
C ASP A 63 11.26 7.97 8.33
N PRO A 64 10.99 8.59 9.50
CA PRO A 64 11.81 9.70 9.98
C PRO A 64 13.23 9.29 10.41
N PHE A 65 13.50 7.98 10.55
CA PHE A 65 14.79 7.47 11.04
C PHE A 65 15.64 6.80 9.94
N ILE A 66 15.13 6.71 8.71
CA ILE A 66 15.87 6.10 7.60
C ILE A 66 16.75 7.13 6.90
N SER A 67 17.95 6.71 6.50
CA SER A 67 18.80 7.55 5.65
C SER A 67 18.35 7.49 4.18
N GLU A 68 18.55 8.57 3.44
CA GLU A 68 18.30 8.62 1.99
C GLU A 68 19.02 7.49 1.25
N LYS A 69 20.28 7.23 1.60
CA LYS A 69 21.06 6.12 1.01
C LYS A 69 20.35 4.78 1.17
N ARG A 70 19.81 4.51 2.36
CA ARG A 70 19.11 3.24 2.62
C ARG A 70 17.79 3.15 1.85
N ALA A 71 17.08 4.26 1.69
CA ALA A 71 15.86 4.31 0.88
C ALA A 71 16.15 4.02 -0.60
N VAL A 72 17.24 4.60 -1.14
CA VAL A 72 17.71 4.34 -2.51
C VAL A 72 18.07 2.86 -2.70
N GLU A 73 18.77 2.23 -1.76
CA GLU A 73 19.08 0.79 -1.80
C GLU A 73 17.80 -0.09 -1.83
N LEU A 74 16.71 0.38 -1.22
CA LEU A 74 15.42 -0.30 -1.23
C LEU A 74 14.59 0.01 -2.49
N GLY A 75 15.05 0.92 -3.36
CA GLY A 75 14.30 1.40 -4.52
C GLY A 75 13.08 2.25 -4.13
N VAL A 76 13.09 2.87 -2.95
CA VAL A 76 11.99 3.65 -2.40
C VAL A 76 12.32 5.14 -2.49
N LYS A 77 11.43 5.92 -3.10
CA LYS A 77 11.50 7.38 -3.04
C LYS A 77 11.00 7.86 -1.67
N LEU A 78 11.84 8.57 -0.92
CA LEU A 78 11.40 9.18 0.33
C LEU A 78 10.37 10.28 0.04
N ALA A 79 9.32 10.31 0.84
CA ALA A 79 8.21 11.25 0.74
C ALA A 79 7.59 11.48 2.12
N THR A 80 6.87 12.58 2.27
CA THR A 80 6.01 12.85 3.42
C THR A 80 4.73 12.00 3.36
N VAL A 81 4.05 11.86 4.50
CA VAL A 81 2.76 11.14 4.56
C VAL A 81 1.72 11.79 3.64
N ASN A 82 1.70 13.12 3.54
CA ASN A 82 0.75 13.84 2.68
C ASN A 82 1.05 13.65 1.19
N GLU A 83 2.34 13.59 0.78
CA GLU A 83 2.70 13.24 -0.59
C GLU A 83 2.32 11.79 -0.93
N ILE A 84 2.56 10.87 0.01
CA ILE A 84 2.13 9.47 -0.12
C ILE A 84 0.62 9.38 -0.30
N ALA A 85 -0.16 10.08 0.53
CA ALA A 85 -1.61 10.11 0.41
C ALA A 85 -2.05 10.57 -1.00
N LYS A 86 -1.45 11.63 -1.52
CA LYS A 86 -1.80 12.19 -2.84
C LYS A 86 -1.42 11.29 -4.02
N GLU A 87 -0.27 10.62 -3.95
CA GLU A 87 0.34 9.96 -5.11
C GLU A 87 0.20 8.44 -5.11
N ALA A 88 -0.01 7.81 -3.95
CA ALA A 88 -0.07 6.36 -3.86
C ALA A 88 -1.43 5.82 -4.33
N ASP A 89 -1.41 4.71 -5.05
CA ASP A 89 -2.62 3.93 -5.38
C ASP A 89 -2.92 2.90 -4.28
N TYR A 90 -1.91 2.52 -3.49
CA TYR A 90 -2.01 1.65 -2.34
C TYR A 90 -1.18 2.23 -1.20
N ILE A 91 -1.66 2.16 0.04
CA ILE A 91 -0.89 2.56 1.22
C ILE A 91 -0.83 1.39 2.21
N THR A 92 0.35 1.14 2.77
CA THR A 92 0.57 0.14 3.82
C THR A 92 1.32 0.77 4.99
N VAL A 93 0.90 0.44 6.21
CA VAL A 93 1.43 1.01 7.45
C VAL A 93 2.17 -0.06 8.24
N HIS A 94 3.42 0.22 8.57
CA HIS A 94 4.37 -0.65 9.25
C HIS A 94 5.14 0.08 10.36
N THR A 95 4.53 1.11 10.95
CA THR A 95 5.07 1.84 12.10
C THR A 95 4.56 1.23 13.43
N PRO A 96 5.34 1.32 14.51
CA PRO A 96 4.81 1.04 15.85
C PRO A 96 3.75 2.08 16.22
N LEU A 97 2.80 1.72 17.08
CA LEU A 97 1.83 2.67 17.62
C LEU A 97 2.45 3.43 18.81
N ILE A 98 2.84 4.68 18.58
CA ILE A 98 3.36 5.63 19.57
C ILE A 98 2.66 6.98 19.41
N LYS A 99 2.96 7.96 20.26
CA LYS A 99 2.29 9.27 20.23
C LYS A 99 2.44 9.96 18.87
N GLU A 100 3.61 9.81 18.25
CA GLU A 100 4.01 10.45 17.00
C GLU A 100 3.39 9.79 15.76
N THR A 101 2.97 8.51 15.86
CA THR A 101 2.41 7.73 14.74
C THR A 101 0.92 7.44 14.90
N ARG A 102 0.36 7.75 16.07
CA ARG A 102 -1.07 7.67 16.32
C ARG A 102 -1.79 8.63 15.38
N ASN A 103 -2.78 8.13 14.65
CA ASN A 103 -3.53 8.90 13.65
C ASN A 103 -2.64 9.52 12.57
N ILE A 104 -1.53 8.87 12.22
CA ILE A 104 -0.68 9.29 11.09
C ILE A 104 -1.46 9.33 9.76
N LEU A 105 -2.52 8.53 9.65
CA LEU A 105 -3.56 8.65 8.64
C LEU A 105 -4.86 9.01 9.34
N ASP A 106 -5.33 10.23 9.12
CA ASP A 106 -6.59 10.78 9.62
C ASP A 106 -7.40 11.39 8.46
N ASP A 107 -8.53 12.01 8.76
CA ASP A 107 -9.45 12.66 7.84
C ASP A 107 -8.74 13.57 6.82
N GLU A 108 -7.69 14.29 7.24
CA GLU A 108 -6.87 15.10 6.34
C GLU A 108 -6.22 14.23 5.25
N GLN A 109 -5.51 13.16 5.64
CA GLN A 109 -4.82 12.28 4.71
C GLN A 109 -5.82 11.53 3.84
N PHE A 110 -6.93 11.02 4.40
CA PHE A 110 -7.98 10.37 3.62
C PHE A 110 -8.61 11.33 2.59
N GLY A 111 -8.77 12.61 2.92
CA GLY A 111 -9.22 13.64 1.99
C GLY A 111 -8.24 13.94 0.85
N LEU A 112 -6.95 13.64 1.04
CA LEU A 112 -5.91 13.77 0.02
C LEU A 112 -5.77 12.54 -0.87
N MET A 113 -6.33 11.39 -0.47
CA MET A 113 -6.13 10.14 -1.20
C MET A 113 -6.75 10.17 -2.60
N LYS A 114 -6.10 9.47 -3.52
CA LYS A 114 -6.70 9.17 -4.81
C LYS A 114 -8.02 8.42 -4.61
N LYS A 115 -9.00 8.76 -5.44
CA LYS A 115 -10.23 7.98 -5.53
C LYS A 115 -9.90 6.60 -6.11
N GLY A 116 -10.23 5.54 -5.37
CA GLY A 116 -9.98 4.14 -5.73
C GLY A 116 -11.04 3.23 -5.15
#